data_AF-A0A7Y1Z0W2-F1
#
_entry.id   AF-A0A7Y1Z0W2-F1
#
_cell.length_a   1.000
_cell.length_b   1.000
_cell.length_c   1.000
_cell.angle_alpha   90.00
_cell.angle_beta   90.00
_cell.angle_gamma   90.00
#
_symmetry.space_group_name_H-M   'P 1'
#
loop_
_entity.id
_entity.type
_entity.pdbx_description
1 polymer ?
#
loop_
_entity_poly.entity_id
_entity_poly.type
_entity_poly.pdbx_seq_one_letter_code
_entity_poly.pdbx_strand_id
1 'polypeptide(L)'
;FMLSLTPFRRILRDYFVICESYYEAIKTAPPSRIEAIDMGRRGLHDEGSRVLQERLAGKAAMDFKTARRLFTLICALHRRN
;
A
#
# COMPACT_ATOMS: atom_id res chain seq x y z
N PHE A 1 4.90 -18.28 13.15
CA PHE A 1 5.55 -18.02 11.85
C PHE A 1 6.09 -16.59 11.88
N MET A 2 7.09 -16.25 11.06
CA MET A 2 7.56 -14.87 10.88
C MET A 2 7.25 -14.39 9.46
N LEU A 3 6.79 -13.14 9.31
CA LEU A 3 6.56 -12.51 8.01
C LEU A 3 7.75 -11.62 7.65
N SER A 4 8.51 -12.00 6.62
CA SER A 4 9.59 -11.16 6.09
C SER A 4 9.00 -9.94 5.38
N LEU A 5 9.55 -8.75 5.66
CA LEU A 5 9.16 -7.51 4.99
C LEU A 5 9.87 -7.27 3.64
N THR A 6 10.90 -8.05 3.31
CA THR A 6 11.67 -7.89 2.06
C THR A 6 10.79 -7.89 0.79
N PRO A 7 9.78 -8.77 0.64
CA PRO A 7 8.90 -8.75 -0.53
C PRO A 7 8.09 -7.45 -0.71
N PHE A 8 7.89 -6.69 0.37
CA PHE A 8 7.11 -5.45 0.34
C PHE A 8 7.97 -4.20 0.08
N ARG A 9 9.31 -4.31 0.12
CA ARG A 9 10.22 -3.15 0.12
C ARG A 9 9.97 -2.20 -1.06
N ARG A 10 9.84 -2.74 -2.28
CA ARG A 10 9.57 -1.94 -3.48
C ARG A 10 8.21 -1.25 -3.38
N ILE A 11 7.17 -2.01 -3.05
CA ILE A 11 5.78 -1.53 -2.98
C ILE A 11 5.66 -0.43 -1.93
N LEU A 12 6.26 -0.60 -0.74
CA LEU A 12 6.24 0.39 0.32
C LEU A 12 6.91 1.69 -0.12
N ARG A 13 8.12 1.61 -0.70
CA ARG A 13 8.82 2.79 -1.23
C ARG A 13 7.96 3.52 -2.24
N ASP A 14 7.45 2.82 -3.25
CA ASP A 14 6.68 3.42 -4.33
C ASP A 14 5.34 3.99 -3.80
N TYR A 15 4.73 3.32 -2.81
CA TYR A 15 3.54 3.77 -2.11
C TYR A 15 3.76 5.08 -1.35
N PHE A 16 4.90 5.25 -0.67
CA PHE A 16 5.20 6.51 0.01
C PHE A 16 5.48 7.65 -0.96
N VAL A 17 6.25 7.40 -2.02
CA VAL A 17 6.51 8.40 -3.07
C VAL A 17 5.21 8.90 -3.71
N ILE A 18 4.26 8.00 -4.01
CA ILE A 18 2.98 8.42 -4.58
C ILE A 18 2.05 9.10 -3.56
N CYS A 19 2.16 8.78 -2.27
CA CYS A 19 1.44 9.50 -1.22
C CYS A 19 1.92 10.95 -1.09
N GLU A 20 3.23 11.20 -1.20
CA GLU A 20 3.78 12.55 -1.27
C GLU A 20 3.30 13.28 -2.54
N SER A 21 3.36 12.61 -3.69
CA SER A 21 2.86 13.16 -4.95
C SER A 21 1.37 13.51 -4.89
N TYR A 22 0.56 12.66 -4.25
CA TYR A 22 -0.86 12.90 -4.02
C TYR A 22 -1.08 14.11 -3.10
N TYR A 23 -0.32 14.20 -2.00
CA TYR A 23 -0.42 15.30 -1.05
C TYR A 23 -0.07 16.65 -1.68
N GLU A 24 0.92 16.69 -2.57
CA GLU A 24 1.22 17.91 -3.33
C GLU A 24 0.14 18.21 -4.37
N ALA A 25 -0.37 17.20 -5.08
CA ALA A 25 -1.38 17.38 -6.11
C ALA A 25 -2.71 17.96 -5.56
N ILE A 26 -3.17 17.52 -4.39
CA ILE A 26 -4.45 18.02 -3.83
C ILE A 26 -4.44 19.51 -3.48
N LYS A 27 -3.27 20.16 -3.42
CA LYS A 27 -3.16 21.59 -3.12
C LYS A 27 -3.53 22.47 -4.32
N THR A 28 -3.19 22.04 -5.55
CA THR A 28 -3.25 22.92 -6.73
C THR A 28 -3.58 22.22 -8.05
N ALA A 29 -3.53 20.89 -8.13
CA ALA A 29 -3.69 20.19 -9.39
C ALA A 29 -5.17 20.07 -9.82
N PRO A 30 -5.45 19.96 -11.13
CA PRO A 30 -6.80 19.67 -11.61
C PRO A 30 -7.33 18.32 -11.08
N PRO A 31 -8.65 18.17 -10.88
CA PRO A 31 -9.26 16.93 -10.36
C PRO A 31 -8.83 15.67 -11.10
N SER A 32 -8.77 15.70 -12.43
CA SER A 32 -8.34 14.56 -13.25
C SER A 32 -6.92 14.08 -12.95
N ARG A 33 -6.00 15.00 -12.61
CA ARG A 33 -4.63 14.66 -12.22
C ARG A 33 -4.58 14.08 -10.81
N ILE A 34 -5.38 14.61 -9.88
CA ILE A 34 -5.51 14.07 -8.52
C ILE A 34 -6.04 12.63 -8.58
N GLU A 35 -7.08 12.39 -9.37
CA GLU A 35 -7.67 11.06 -9.56
C GLU A 35 -6.68 10.07 -10.17
N ALA A 36 -5.91 10.47 -11.18
CA ALA A 36 -4.88 9.62 -11.78
C ALA A 36 -3.83 9.17 -10.75
N ILE A 37 -3.37 10.09 -9.90
CA ILE A 37 -2.41 9.77 -8.83
C ILE A 37 -3.06 8.89 -7.76
N ASP A 38 -4.30 9.19 -7.37
CA ASP A 38 -5.02 8.39 -6.38
C ASP A 38 -5.26 6.95 -6.86
N MET A 39 -5.57 6.75 -8.14
CA MET A 39 -5.67 5.42 -8.73
C MET A 39 -4.35 4.65 -8.60
N GLY A 40 -3.22 5.28 -8.89
CA GLY A 40 -1.89 4.68 -8.69
C GLY A 40 -1.63 4.33 -7.22
N ARG A 41 -1.97 5.23 -6.30
CA ARG A 41 -1.86 5.01 -4.85
C ARG A 41 -2.68 3.82 -4.38
N ARG A 42 -3.94 3.71 -4.83
CA ARG A 42 -4.82 2.57 -4.53
C ARG A 42 -4.28 1.28 -5.15
N GLY A 43 -3.73 1.34 -6.36
CA GLY A 43 -3.12 0.21 -7.05
C GLY A 43 -1.93 -0.38 -6.30
N LEU A 44 -1.00 0.45 -5.82
CA LEU A 44 0.14 0.02 -5.00
C LEU A 44 -0.32 -0.61 -3.67
N HIS A 45 -1.35 -0.02 -3.05
CA HIS A 45 -1.93 -0.59 -1.84
C HIS A 45 -2.59 -1.96 -2.11
N ASP A 46 -3.22 -2.14 -3.27
CA ASP A 46 -3.79 -3.42 -3.69
C ASP A 46 -2.71 -4.47 -3.99
N GLU A 47 -1.63 -4.09 -4.67
CA GLU A 47 -0.47 -4.95 -4.90
C GLU A 47 0.11 -5.46 -3.57
N GLY A 48 0.38 -4.56 -2.62
CA GLY A 48 0.87 -4.93 -1.30
C GLY A 48 -0.07 -5.85 -0.52
N SER A 49 -1.39 -5.66 -0.70
CA SER A 49 -2.41 -6.49 -0.05
C SER A 49 -2.47 -7.90 -0.64
N ARG A 50 -2.31 -8.05 -1.96
CA ARG A 50 -2.22 -9.37 -2.61
C ARG A 50 -0.97 -10.12 -2.18
N VAL A 51 0.19 -9.43 -2.17
CA VAL A 51 1.44 -10.01 -1.66
C VAL A 51 1.26 -10.48 -0.21
N LEU A 52 0.58 -9.70 0.63
CA LEU A 52 0.31 -10.10 2.01
C LEU A 52 -0.52 -11.39 2.09
N GLN A 53 -1.59 -11.51 1.29
CA GLN A 53 -2.39 -12.73 1.24
C GLN A 53 -1.56 -13.93 0.79
N GLU A 54 -0.79 -13.79 -0.28
CA GLU A 54 0.06 -14.86 -0.81
C GLU A 54 1.09 -15.33 0.22
N ARG A 55 1.74 -14.40 0.94
CA ARG A 55 2.73 -14.74 1.96
C ARG A 55 2.14 -15.40 3.20
N LEU A 56 0.84 -15.22 3.45
CA LEU A 56 0.13 -15.79 4.60
C LEU A 56 -0.77 -16.98 4.23
N ALA A 57 -0.83 -17.34 2.94
CA ALA A 57 -1.54 -18.53 2.48
C ALA A 57 -1.07 -19.78 3.22
N GLY A 58 -2.01 -20.58 3.71
CA GLY A 58 -1.74 -21.77 4.53
C GLY A 58 -1.28 -21.48 5.96
N LYS A 59 -1.16 -20.20 6.37
CA LYS A 59 -0.87 -19.79 7.76
C LYS A 59 -2.04 -19.04 8.39
N ALA A 60 -2.71 -18.19 7.63
CA ALA A 60 -3.91 -17.47 8.05
C ALA A 60 -4.84 -17.27 6.87
N ALA A 61 -6.10 -17.70 7.01
CA ALA A 61 -7.14 -17.38 6.03
C ALA A 61 -7.56 -15.91 6.21
N MET A 62 -7.62 -15.15 5.11
CA MET A 62 -8.09 -13.77 5.13
C MET A 62 -8.68 -13.36 3.80
N ASP A 63 -9.75 -12.56 3.85
CA ASP A 63 -10.27 -11.87 2.68
C ASP A 63 -9.40 -10.67 2.28
N PHE A 64 -9.61 -10.17 1.06
CA PHE A 64 -8.83 -9.07 0.52
C PHE A 64 -9.02 -7.77 1.30
N LYS A 65 -10.21 -7.53 1.86
CA LYS A 65 -10.51 -6.32 2.65
C LYS A 65 -9.71 -6.30 3.95
N THR A 66 -9.55 -7.45 4.57
CA THR A 66 -8.73 -7.68 5.76
C THR A 66 -7.26 -7.53 5.42
N ALA A 67 -6.80 -8.11 4.30
CA ALA A 67 -5.44 -7.92 3.82
C ALA A 67 -5.11 -6.44 3.56
N ARG A 68 -6.03 -5.68 2.95
CA ARG A 68 -5.89 -4.22 2.80
C ARG A 68 -5.73 -3.54 4.16
N ARG A 69 -6.59 -3.81 5.13
CA ARG A 69 -6.49 -3.20 6.47
C ARG A 69 -5.16 -3.51 7.14
N LEU A 70 -4.67 -4.75 7.03
CA LEU A 70 -3.37 -5.14 7.56
C LEU A 70 -2.21 -4.45 6.82
N PHE A 71 -2.29 -4.33 5.50
CA PHE A 71 -1.27 -3.60 4.72
C PHE A 71 -1.23 -2.11 5.09
N THR A 72 -2.38 -1.50 5.41
CA THR A 72 -2.42 -0.14 5.97
C THR A 72 -1.62 -0.05 7.28
N LEU A 73 -1.76 -1.03 8.18
CA LEU A 73 -1.00 -1.08 9.43
C LEU A 73 0.51 -1.27 9.17
N ILE A 74 0.89 -2.13 8.22
CA ILE A 74 2.29 -2.30 7.81
C ILE A 74 2.87 -0.98 7.33
N CYS A 75 2.15 -0.24 6.47
CA CYS A 75 2.58 1.08 6.00
C CYS A 75 2.74 2.06 7.17
N ALA A 76 1.76 2.13 8.07
CA ALA A 76 1.79 3.05 9.21
C ALA A 76 2.95 2.77 10.18
N LEU A 77 3.28 1.49 10.40
CA LEU A 77 4.41 1.09 11.24
C LEU A 77 5.75 1.30 10.53
N HIS A 78 5.83 1.03 9.22
CA HIS A 78 7.05 1.24 8.45
C HIS A 78 7.45 2.71 8.39
N ARG A 79 6.48 3.63 8.27
CA ARG A 79 6.75 5.08 8.27
C ARG A 79 7.29 5.61 9.61
N ARG A 80 7.05 4.90 10.71
CA ARG A 80 7.49 5.29 12.07
C ARG A 80 8.91 4.81 12.39
N ASN A 81 9.48 3.94 11.55
CA ASN A 81 10.83 3.41 11.66
C ASN A 81 11.73 4.05 10.60
#